data_AF-A0A8G2CB29-F1
#
_entry.id   AF-A0A8G2CB29-F1
#
_cell.length_a   1.000
_cell.length_b   1.000
_cell.length_c   1.000
_cell.angle_alpha   90.00
_cell.angle_beta   90.00
_cell.angle_gamma   90.00
#
_symmetry.space_group_name_H-M   'P 1'
#
loop_
_entity.id
_entity.type
_entity.pdbx_description
1 polymer ?
#
loop_
_entity_poly.entity_id
_entity_poly.type
_entity_poly.pdbx_seq_one_letter_code
_entity_poly.pdbx_strand_id
1 'polypeptide(L)'
;MRSELTKIVHELVLNSPIPAKALAKEIGKPYSTLLREVNPYDAGAKLGVETLMDIMKKTGNIEPLEYIAQEMGFAIVNPQLMEEPSNTANLAEIA
;
A
#
# COMPACT_ATOMS: atom_id res chain seq x y z
N MET A 1 -16.84 -13.93 -5.67
CA MET A 1 -15.93 -12.91 -6.21
C MET A 1 -15.03 -12.44 -5.08
N ARG A 2 -13.72 -12.32 -5.32
CA ARG A 2 -12.83 -11.68 -4.34
C ARG A 2 -13.05 -10.16 -4.33
N SER A 3 -12.63 -9.50 -3.25
CA SER A 3 -12.75 -8.05 -3.07
C SER A 3 -11.96 -7.28 -4.12
N GLU A 4 -12.37 -6.04 -4.39
CA GLU A 4 -11.60 -5.11 -5.23
C GLU A 4 -10.18 -4.91 -4.71
N LEU A 5 -9.99 -4.90 -3.38
CA LEU A 5 -8.65 -4.91 -2.76
C LEU A 5 -7.73 -6.01 -3.31
N THR A 6 -8.24 -7.23 -3.54
CA THR A 6 -7.40 -8.31 -4.07
C THR A 6 -6.98 -8.02 -5.51
N LYS A 7 -7.86 -7.41 -6.32
CA LYS A 7 -7.54 -7.02 -7.70
C LYS A 7 -6.51 -5.89 -7.73
N ILE A 8 -6.67 -4.87 -6.89
CA ILE A 8 -5.71 -3.77 -6.75
C ILE A 8 -4.31 -4.33 -6.46
N VAL A 9 -4.20 -5.21 -5.47
CA VAL A 9 -2.89 -5.80 -5.12
C VAL A 9 -2.35 -6.69 -6.24
N HIS A 10 -3.20 -7.41 -6.96
CA HIS A 10 -2.81 -8.21 -8.12
C HIS A 10 -2.15 -7.34 -9.20
N GLU A 11 -2.84 -6.29 -9.62
CA GLU A 11 -2.37 -5.38 -10.65
C GLU A 11 -1.11 -4.63 -10.20
N LEU A 12 -1.04 -4.22 -8.94
CA LEU A 12 0.14 -3.59 -8.36
C LEU A 12 1.37 -4.51 -8.49
N VAL A 13 1.24 -5.81 -8.19
CA VAL A 13 2.35 -6.77 -8.32
C VAL A 13 2.74 -7.01 -9.78
N LEU A 14 1.76 -7.09 -10.69
CA LEU A 14 2.03 -7.41 -12.10
C LEU A 14 2.54 -6.21 -12.92
N ASN A 15 2.09 -5.01 -12.59
CA ASN A 15 2.39 -3.79 -13.34
C ASN A 15 3.42 -2.89 -12.63
N SER A 16 4.00 -3.36 -11.52
CA SER A 16 5.10 -2.67 -10.84
C SER A 16 6.30 -2.47 -11.78
N PRO A 17 7.02 -1.34 -11.68
CA PRO A 17 8.32 -1.17 -12.34
C PRO A 17 9.34 -2.26 -11.96
N ILE A 18 9.15 -2.88 -10.78
CA ILE A 18 9.93 -4.01 -10.32
C ILE A 18 9.28 -5.30 -10.82
N PRO A 19 9.98 -6.15 -11.60
CA PRO A 19 9.42 -7.42 -12.05
C PRO A 19 8.94 -8.27 -10.87
N ALA A 20 7.76 -8.88 -10.97
CA ALA A 20 7.15 -9.65 -9.88
C ALA A 20 8.07 -10.75 -9.29
N LYS A 21 8.95 -11.33 -10.10
CA LYS A 21 9.97 -12.30 -9.63
C LYS A 21 11.04 -11.66 -8.74
N ALA A 22 11.48 -10.44 -9.06
CA ALA A 22 12.40 -9.68 -8.23
C ALA A 22 11.71 -9.20 -6.94
N LEU A 23 10.48 -8.69 -7.05
CA LEU A 23 9.67 -8.31 -5.89
C LEU A 23 9.48 -9.47 -4.92
N ALA A 24 9.14 -10.68 -5.41
CA ALA A 24 9.03 -11.87 -4.57
C ALA A 24 10.33 -12.20 -3.83
N LYS A 25 11.48 -12.06 -4.51
CA LYS A 25 12.80 -12.27 -3.89
C LYS A 25 13.06 -11.26 -2.77
N GLU A 26 12.73 -9.98 -2.99
CA GLU A 26 12.92 -8.93 -1.98
C GLU A 26 11.99 -9.06 -0.77
N ILE A 27 10.77 -9.57 -0.99
CA ILE A 27 9.81 -9.94 0.07
C ILE A 27 10.28 -11.20 0.81
N GLY A 28 11.18 -12.00 0.22
CA GLY A 28 11.67 -13.25 0.81
C GLY A 28 10.71 -14.43 0.62
N LYS A 29 9.90 -14.42 -0.44
CA LYS A 29 8.93 -15.48 -0.73
C LYS A 29 9.18 -16.16 -2.08
N PRO A 30 8.81 -17.45 -2.23
CA PRO A 30 8.79 -18.08 -3.54
C PRO A 30 7.85 -17.33 -4.50
N TYR A 31 8.33 -17.09 -5.73
CA TYR A 31 7.58 -16.35 -6.75
C TYR A 31 6.19 -16.93 -7.02
N SER A 32 6.09 -18.26 -7.16
CA SER A 32 4.82 -18.94 -7.39
C SER A 32 3.86 -18.79 -6.20
N THR A 33 4.37 -18.80 -4.97
CA THR A 33 3.56 -18.57 -3.78
C THR A 33 2.99 -17.16 -3.77
N LEU A 34 3.82 -16.14 -4.02
CA LEU A 34 3.35 -14.75 -4.09
C LEU A 34 2.27 -14.59 -5.15
N LEU A 35 2.49 -15.09 -6.38
CA LEU A 35 1.51 -14.96 -7.45
C LEU A 35 0.18 -15.63 -7.13
N ARG A 36 0.20 -16.79 -6.47
CA ARG A 36 -1.05 -17.45 -6.06
C ARG A 36 -1.81 -16.64 -5.02
N GLU A 37 -1.12 -16.08 -4.03
CA GLU A 37 -1.76 -15.31 -2.95
C GLU A 37 -2.38 -14.00 -3.42
N VAL A 38 -1.79 -13.35 -4.42
CA VAL A 38 -2.34 -12.13 -5.02
C VAL A 38 -3.31 -12.40 -6.17
N ASN A 39 -3.45 -13.65 -6.62
CA ASN A 39 -4.34 -13.98 -7.74
C ASN A 39 -5.81 -13.90 -7.31
N PRO A 40 -6.64 -13.00 -7.90
CA PRO A 40 -8.05 -12.88 -7.55
C PRO A 40 -8.88 -14.12 -7.90
N TYR A 41 -8.36 -15.01 -8.75
CA TYR A 41 -9.02 -16.24 -9.20
C TYR A 41 -8.59 -17.50 -8.42
N ASP A 42 -7.53 -17.44 -7.60
CA ASP A 42 -7.14 -18.56 -6.73
C ASP A 42 -7.84 -18.41 -5.36
N ALA A 43 -8.92 -19.15 -5.13
CA ALA A 43 -9.64 -19.13 -3.85
C ALA A 43 -8.87 -19.84 -2.70
N GLY A 44 -7.85 -20.63 -3.01
CA GLY A 44 -7.13 -21.46 -2.04
C GLY A 44 -5.95 -20.76 -1.35
N ALA A 45 -5.47 -19.63 -1.89
CA ALA A 45 -4.33 -18.89 -1.33
C ALA A 45 -4.77 -17.55 -0.75
N LYS A 46 -4.21 -17.11 0.39
CA LYS A 46 -4.56 -15.83 1.01
C LYS A 46 -3.31 -14.98 1.17
N LEU A 47 -3.39 -13.72 0.78
CA LEU A 47 -2.35 -12.75 1.05
C LEU A 47 -2.34 -12.41 2.55
N GLY A 48 -1.18 -12.56 3.19
CA GLY A 48 -0.97 -12.14 4.57
C GLY A 48 -0.75 -10.63 4.67
N VAL A 49 -1.12 -10.03 5.80
CA VAL A 49 -1.02 -8.56 6.02
C VAL A 49 0.42 -8.05 5.96
N GLU A 50 1.39 -8.80 6.49
CA GLU A 50 2.82 -8.43 6.40
C GLU A 50 3.28 -8.40 4.94
N THR A 51 2.88 -9.39 4.14
CA THR A 51 3.21 -9.43 2.71
C THR A 51 2.54 -8.28 1.96
N LEU A 52 1.29 -7.91 2.31
CA LEU A 52 0.62 -6.73 1.75
C LEU A 52 1.42 -5.45 2.06
N MET A 53 1.87 -5.28 3.30
CA MET A 53 2.69 -4.14 3.70
C MET A 53 4.02 -4.10 2.95
N ASP A 54 4.70 -5.24 2.80
CA ASP A 54 5.96 -5.31 2.07
C ASP A 54 5.78 -4.97 0.59
N ILE A 55 4.71 -5.45 -0.05
CA ILE A 55 4.38 -5.07 -1.43
C ILE A 55 4.27 -3.54 -1.56
N MET A 56 3.51 -2.88 -0.68
CA MET A 56 3.36 -1.42 -0.73
C MET A 56 4.70 -0.70 -0.49
N LYS A 57 5.48 -1.14 0.50
CA LYS A 57 6.80 -0.53 0.80
C LYS A 57 7.81 -0.68 -0.33
N LYS A 58 7.86 -1.86 -0.96
CA LYS A 58 8.83 -2.17 -2.02
C LYS A 58 8.48 -1.51 -3.34
N THR A 59 7.19 -1.37 -3.63
CA THR A 59 6.73 -0.72 -4.86
C THR A 59 6.55 0.80 -4.70
N GLY A 60 6.47 1.29 -3.46
CA GLY A 60 6.13 2.68 -3.17
C GLY A 60 4.68 3.05 -3.46
N ASN A 61 3.84 2.08 -3.86
CA ASN A 61 2.44 2.31 -4.18
C ASN A 61 1.57 1.95 -2.95
N ILE A 62 0.86 2.96 -2.43
CA ILE A 62 -0.01 2.85 -1.24
C ILE A 62 -1.50 2.70 -1.57
N GLU A 63 -1.87 2.54 -2.84
CA GLU A 63 -3.25 2.37 -3.30
C GLU A 63 -4.04 1.29 -2.51
N PRO A 64 -3.48 0.13 -2.12
CA PRO A 64 -4.20 -0.82 -1.28
C PRO A 64 -4.58 -0.25 0.09
N LEU A 65 -3.71 0.58 0.68
CA LEU A 65 -3.98 1.24 1.95
C LEU A 65 -5.06 2.32 1.78
N GLU A 66 -5.00 3.11 0.71
CA GLU A 66 -6.00 4.13 0.37
C GLU A 66 -7.39 3.50 0.22
N TYR A 67 -7.48 2.37 -0.50
CA TYR A 67 -8.72 1.62 -0.64
C TYR A 67 -9.24 1.14 0.72
N ILE A 68 -8.39 0.56 1.58
CA ILE A 68 -8.79 0.12 2.92
C ILE A 68 -9.33 1.29 3.74
N ALA A 69 -8.66 2.45 3.72
CA ALA A 69 -9.11 3.64 4.43
C ALA A 69 -10.47 4.12 3.91
N GLN A 70 -10.66 4.20 2.60
CA GLN A 70 -11.92 4.60 1.98
C GLN A 70 -13.08 3.68 2.38
N GLU A 71 -12.89 2.36 2.31
CA GLU A 71 -13.92 1.37 2.70
C GLU A 71 -14.29 1.48 4.18
N MET A 72 -13.38 1.97 5.01
CA MET A 72 -13.60 2.17 6.44
C MET A 72 -14.05 3.60 6.81
N GLY A 73 -14.16 4.51 5.83
CA GLY A 73 -14.55 5.90 6.07
C GLY A 73 -13.46 6.76 6.72
N PHE A 74 -12.19 6.37 6.57
CA PHE A 74 -11.03 7.13 7.06
C PHE A 74 -10.27 7.80 5.91
N ALA A 75 -9.54 8.88 6.24
CA ALA A 75 -8.56 9.49 5.36
C ALA A 75 -7.15 9.09 5.79
N ILE A 76 -6.26 8.90 4.83
CA ILE A 76 -4.83 8.71 5.10
C ILE A 76 -4.16 10.07 5.13
N VAL A 77 -3.41 10.31 6.19
CA VAL A 77 -2.61 11.51 6.36
C VAL A 77 -1.16 11.08 6.41
N ASN A 78 -0.31 11.68 5.57
CA ASN A 78 1.13 11.57 5.68
C ASN A 78 1.63 12.73 6.55
N PRO A 79 2.00 12.51 7.82
CA PRO A 79 2.37 13.59 8.72
C PRO A 79 3.61 14.35 8.24
N GLN A 80 4.49 13.72 7.46
CA GLN A 80 5.69 14.36 6.91
C GLN A 80 5.38 15.30 5.73
N LEU A 81 4.18 15.20 5.14
CA LEU A 81 3.69 16.11 4.10
C LEU A 81 2.74 17.18 4.65
N MET A 82 2.40 17.11 5.94
CA MET A 82 1.68 18.20 6.58
C MET A 82 2.69 19.29 6.93
N GLU A 83 2.60 20.45 6.26
CA GLU A 83 3.32 21.63 6.71
C GLU A 83 2.83 22.01 8.11
N GLU A 84 3.76 22.14 9.06
CA GLU A 84 3.48 22.74 10.37
C GLU A 84 2.87 24.14 10.14
N PRO A 85 1.74 24.50 10.76
CA PRO A 85 1.16 25.83 10.58
C PRO A 85 2.21 26.90 10.91
N SER A 86 2.49 27.78 9.95
CA SER A 86 3.48 28.85 10.10
C SER A 86 3.14 29.67 11.34
N ASN A 87 4.12 29.82 12.24
CA ASN A 87 4.02 30.61 13.47
C ASN A 87 3.95 32.12 13.15
N THR A 88 2.88 32.55 12.50
CA THR A 88 2.59 33.95 12.16
C THR A 88 1.80 34.65 13.29
N ALA A 89 1.50 33.95 14.39
CA ALA A 89 0.73 34.48 15.51
C ALA A 89 1.58 35.30 16.52
N ASN A 90 2.92 35.23 16.48
CA ASN A 90 3.78 35.89 17.47
C ASN A 90 4.20 37.34 17.13
N LEU A 91 3.59 38.00 16.13
CA LEU A 91 3.87 39.41 15.81
C LEU A 91 2.84 40.41 16.37
N ALA A 92 1.78 39.93 17.03
CA ALA A 92 0.74 40.80 17.61
C ALA A 92 0.96 41.17 19.09
N GLU A 93 2.00 40.66 19.75
CA GLU A 93 2.28 40.94 21.18
C GLU A 93 3.37 42.01 21.43
N ILE A 94 3.81 42.73 20.38
CA ILE A 94 4.89 43.74 20.50
C ILE A 94 4.50 45.15 20.03
N ALA A 95 3.20 45.49 19.99
CA ALA A 95 2.74 46.84 19.63
C ALA A 95 1.90 47.49 20.74
#